data_AF-A0A1F5WZJ9-F1
#
_entry.id   AF-A0A1F5WZJ9-F1
#
_cell.length_a   1.000
_cell.length_b   1.000
_cell.length_c   1.000
_cell.angle_alpha   90.00
_cell.angle_beta   90.00
_cell.angle_gamma   90.00
#
_symmetry.space_group_name_H-M   'P 1'
#
loop_
_entity.id
_entity.type
_entity.pdbx_description
1 polymer ?
#
loop_
_entity_poly.entity_id
_entity_poly.type
_entity_poly.pdbx_seq_one_letter_code
_entity_poly.pdbx_strand_id
1 'polypeptide(L)'
;MQKEFFNGEDTINANLESEFNFREIELLEEPIENILIELEDEVNSGHYKMILGDDASGRIPTDVFGGVIKSIYKEKNFEAPKIRFIPANPNIPEEPLDKRVRLFKKDLGADKPDKILIITDSIVSGEHLRPLVHSLKNNGIKFDVATIGVKGGDINVIKNLKVEFGCNIVFGALTVPNIYGKRYLGGVYKEYGDVVSRSRKKNAKKHEDLAYEGDQEAQKSINKARQDVNKLSGEIYEWYKQKQRDVDGDKN
;
A
#
# COMPACT_ATOMS: atom_id res chain seq x y z
N MET A 1 -6.26 59.49 -10.41
CA MET A 1 -6.47 58.17 -9.79
C MET A 1 -5.64 57.18 -10.60
N GLN A 2 -4.46 56.83 -10.07
CA GLN A 2 -3.51 55.94 -10.73
C GLN A 2 -4.03 54.50 -10.69
N LYS A 3 -3.93 53.79 -11.82
CA LYS A 3 -4.16 52.35 -11.90
C LYS A 3 -2.90 51.66 -11.41
N GLU A 4 -2.96 51.04 -10.24
CA GLU A 4 -1.95 50.08 -9.82
C GLU A 4 -2.18 48.77 -10.60
N PHE A 5 -1.24 48.48 -11.49
CA PHE A 5 -1.06 47.16 -12.06
C PHE A 5 -0.45 46.27 -10.98
N PHE A 6 -1.23 45.32 -10.46
CA PHE A 6 -0.66 44.20 -9.72
C PHE A 6 0.07 43.31 -10.73
N ASN A 7 1.41 43.40 -10.74
CA ASN A 7 2.27 42.46 -11.44
C ASN A 7 2.12 41.09 -10.80
N GLY A 8 1.45 40.18 -11.51
CA GLY A 8 1.49 38.75 -11.23
C GLY A 8 2.76 38.15 -11.80
N GLU A 9 3.88 38.29 -11.10
CA GLU A 9 5.11 37.55 -11.35
C GLU A 9 5.79 37.22 -10.01
N ASP A 10 5.16 36.35 -9.22
CA ASP A 10 5.82 35.62 -8.14
C ASP A 10 5.41 34.14 -8.21
N THR A 11 5.55 33.52 -9.39
CA THR A 11 5.64 32.07 -9.46
C THR A 11 7.06 31.68 -9.07
N ILE A 12 7.25 31.45 -7.77
CA ILE A 12 8.41 30.74 -7.23
C ILE A 12 8.38 29.33 -7.81
N ASN A 13 8.98 29.15 -9.00
CA ASN A 13 9.41 27.85 -9.49
C ASN A 13 10.63 27.42 -8.66
N ALA A 14 10.39 27.04 -7.41
CA ALA A 14 11.36 26.23 -6.67
C ALA A 14 11.33 24.83 -7.28
N ASN A 15 12.21 24.58 -8.25
CA ASN A 15 12.74 23.25 -8.50
C ASN A 15 13.48 22.81 -7.23
N LEU A 16 12.74 22.42 -6.20
CA LEU A 16 13.27 21.62 -5.11
C LEU A 16 13.57 20.27 -5.74
N GLU A 17 14.87 19.98 -5.93
CA GLU A 17 15.30 18.65 -6.30
C GLU A 17 14.73 17.68 -5.26
N SER A 18 13.97 16.70 -5.73
CA SER A 18 13.40 15.70 -4.84
C SER A 18 14.53 14.99 -4.10
N GLU A 19 14.43 14.94 -2.78
CA GLU A 19 15.37 14.20 -1.95
C GLU A 19 15.18 12.67 -2.06
N PHE A 20 14.19 12.22 -2.84
CA PHE A 20 13.92 10.82 -3.14
C PHE A 20 14.71 10.33 -4.36
N ASN A 21 15.15 9.08 -4.32
CA ASN A 21 15.74 8.45 -5.50
C ASN A 21 14.69 8.15 -6.58
N PHE A 22 13.44 7.92 -6.18
CA PHE A 22 12.31 7.58 -7.04
C PHE A 22 11.10 8.47 -6.71
N ARG A 23 10.81 9.42 -7.59
CA ARG A 23 9.64 10.31 -7.50
C ARG A 23 8.33 9.54 -7.39
N GLU A 24 8.23 8.36 -8.00
CA GLU A 24 7.02 7.54 -7.91
C GLU A 24 6.74 7.01 -6.49
N ILE A 25 7.75 6.97 -5.62
CA ILE A 25 7.59 6.63 -4.20
C ILE A 25 7.14 7.87 -3.44
N GLU A 26 7.81 9.02 -3.62
CA GLU A 26 7.42 10.32 -3.03
C GLU A 26 5.94 10.64 -3.27
N LEU A 27 5.46 10.45 -4.50
CA LEU A 27 4.06 10.70 -4.88
C LEU A 27 3.03 9.76 -4.21
N LEU A 28 3.45 8.83 -3.36
CA LEU A 28 2.55 8.02 -2.52
C LEU A 28 2.13 8.74 -1.24
N GLU A 29 2.78 9.85 -0.87
CA GLU A 29 2.51 10.63 0.35
C GLU A 29 1.03 10.96 0.49
N GLU A 30 0.51 11.86 -0.34
CA GLU A 30 -0.88 12.34 -0.28
C GLU A 30 -1.92 11.19 -0.36
N PRO A 31 -1.82 10.22 -1.30
CA PRO A 31 -2.75 9.09 -1.32
C PRO A 31 -2.76 8.27 -0.02
N ILE A 32 -1.59 8.07 0.60
CA ILE A 32 -1.50 7.32 1.86
C ILE A 32 -2.07 8.13 3.02
N GLU A 33 -1.81 9.44 3.09
CA GLU A 33 -2.41 10.33 4.07
C GLU A 33 -3.94 10.29 4.02
N ASN A 34 -4.53 10.38 2.83
CA ASN A 34 -5.97 10.29 2.62
C ASN A 34 -6.54 8.95 3.13
N ILE A 35 -5.84 7.85 2.86
CA ILE A 35 -6.23 6.52 3.37
C ILE A 35 -6.15 6.48 4.89
N LEU A 36 -5.12 7.05 5.51
CA LEU A 36 -4.95 7.06 6.97
C LEU A 36 -6.04 7.87 7.66
N ILE A 37 -6.51 8.96 7.06
CA ILE A 37 -7.64 9.75 7.57
C ILE A 37 -8.90 8.88 7.62
N GLU A 38 -9.22 8.19 6.53
CA GLU A 38 -10.43 7.35 6.46
C GLU A 38 -10.36 6.10 7.35
N LEU A 39 -9.15 5.66 7.74
CA LEU A 39 -8.92 4.50 8.60
C LEU A 39 -8.53 4.89 10.04
N GLU A 40 -8.61 6.17 10.40
CA GLU A 40 -8.07 6.72 11.64
C GLU A 40 -8.53 5.93 12.87
N ASP A 41 -9.84 5.70 13.02
CA ASP A 41 -10.42 4.98 14.15
C ASP A 41 -9.87 3.55 14.29
N GLU A 42 -9.77 2.83 13.16
CA GLU A 42 -9.31 1.44 13.11
C GLU A 42 -7.80 1.32 13.40
N VAL A 43 -7.02 2.27 12.87
CA VAL A 43 -5.58 2.38 13.12
C VAL A 43 -5.33 2.75 14.58
N ASN A 44 -6.04 3.76 15.09
CA ASN A 44 -5.88 4.25 16.47
C ASN A 44 -6.36 3.25 17.52
N SER A 45 -7.24 2.33 17.16
CA SER A 45 -7.74 1.26 18.05
C SER A 45 -6.91 -0.03 18.00
N GLY A 46 -5.91 -0.12 17.12
CA GLY A 46 -5.04 -1.29 17.06
C GLY A 46 -5.70 -2.54 16.42
N HIS A 47 -6.75 -2.37 15.60
CA HIS A 47 -7.57 -3.48 15.08
C HIS A 47 -6.90 -4.30 13.97
N TYR A 48 -5.91 -3.75 13.26
CA TYR A 48 -5.24 -4.47 12.19
C TYR A 48 -4.09 -5.31 12.74
N LYS A 49 -4.22 -6.65 12.69
CA LYS A 49 -3.15 -7.58 13.08
C LYS A 49 -2.33 -8.10 11.92
N MET A 50 -2.85 -7.94 10.70
CA MET A 50 -2.15 -8.34 9.50
C MET A 50 -2.42 -7.35 8.38
N ILE A 51 -1.37 -7.07 7.61
CA ILE A 51 -1.44 -6.33 6.36
C ILE A 51 -1.11 -7.29 5.23
N LEU A 52 -2.01 -7.42 4.26
CA LEU A 52 -1.84 -8.22 3.05
C LEU A 52 -1.63 -7.32 1.85
N GLY A 53 -0.38 -7.22 1.38
CA GLY A 53 -0.06 -6.54 0.14
C GLY A 53 -0.23 -7.44 -1.08
N ASP A 54 -0.59 -6.86 -2.22
CA ASP A 54 -0.44 -7.53 -3.52
C ASP A 54 1.04 -7.86 -3.78
N ASP A 55 1.32 -9.14 -4.06
CA ASP A 55 2.64 -9.71 -4.30
C ASP A 55 3.39 -9.12 -5.51
N ALA A 56 2.77 -8.30 -6.34
CA ALA A 56 3.44 -7.60 -7.43
C ALA A 56 3.49 -6.09 -7.23
N SER A 57 2.45 -5.38 -7.66
CA SER A 57 2.46 -3.92 -7.78
C SER A 57 2.11 -3.19 -6.50
N GLY A 58 1.39 -3.86 -5.59
CA GLY A 58 1.07 -3.33 -4.26
C GLY A 58 2.25 -3.35 -3.26
N ARG A 59 3.42 -3.90 -3.61
CA ARG A 59 4.54 -4.08 -2.66
C ARG A 59 5.04 -2.77 -2.04
N ILE A 60 5.40 -1.81 -2.88
CA ILE A 60 5.93 -0.52 -2.41
C ILE A 60 4.87 0.22 -1.56
N PRO A 61 3.61 0.39 -2.03
CA PRO A 61 2.55 0.94 -1.19
C PRO A 61 2.37 0.21 0.15
N THR A 62 2.42 -1.13 0.14
CA THR A 62 2.27 -1.93 1.35
C THR A 62 3.42 -1.73 2.32
N ASP A 63 4.66 -1.63 1.82
CA ASP A 63 5.83 -1.42 2.66
C ASP A 63 5.82 -0.02 3.28
N VAL A 64 5.42 1.02 2.53
CA VAL A 64 5.26 2.38 3.07
C VAL A 64 4.17 2.41 4.14
N PHE A 65 2.95 2.00 3.77
CA PHE A 65 1.79 2.04 4.65
C PHE A 65 1.98 1.16 5.89
N GLY A 66 2.57 -0.03 5.70
CA GLY A 66 2.89 -0.94 6.79
C GLY A 66 4.00 -0.42 7.70
N GLY A 67 4.95 0.36 7.16
CA GLY A 67 5.93 1.11 7.96
C GLY A 67 5.25 2.12 8.87
N VAL A 68 4.33 2.93 8.32
CA VAL A 68 3.55 3.93 9.08
C VAL A 68 2.74 3.27 10.20
N ILE A 69 1.91 2.27 9.89
CA ILE A 69 1.08 1.60 10.89
C ILE A 69 1.92 0.97 12.00
N LYS A 70 3.07 0.36 11.68
CA LYS A 70 3.96 -0.20 12.69
C LYS A 70 4.49 0.86 13.65
N SER A 71 4.84 2.04 13.15
CA SER A 71 5.30 3.15 13.98
C SER A 71 4.19 3.64 14.92
N ILE A 72 2.97 3.83 14.39
CA ILE A 72 1.79 4.21 15.19
C ILE A 72 1.51 3.17 16.29
N TYR A 73 1.53 1.88 15.93
CA TYR A 73 1.21 0.80 16.88
C TYR A 73 2.29 0.71 17.96
N LYS A 74 3.56 0.89 17.60
CA LYS A 74 4.66 0.93 18.56
C LYS A 74 4.50 2.07 19.55
N GLU A 75 4.15 3.28 19.09
CA GLU A 75 3.92 4.44 19.95
C GLU A 75 2.75 4.21 20.91
N LYS A 76 1.66 3.58 20.43
CA LYS A 76 0.47 3.27 21.23
C LYS A 76 0.54 1.96 22.02
N ASN A 77 1.71 1.30 22.09
CA ASN A 77 1.91 0.01 22.76
C ASN A 77 0.98 -1.12 22.26
N PHE A 78 0.62 -1.12 20.97
CA PHE A 78 -0.03 -2.24 20.31
C PHE A 78 0.98 -3.20 19.69
N GLU A 79 0.57 -4.47 19.54
CA GLU A 79 1.34 -5.43 18.75
C GLU A 79 1.31 -5.05 17.27
N ALA A 80 2.49 -4.80 16.70
CA ALA A 80 2.67 -4.45 15.31
C ALA A 80 2.08 -5.51 14.35
N PRO A 81 1.37 -5.10 13.28
CA PRO A 81 0.79 -6.05 12.34
C PRO A 81 1.85 -6.85 11.59
N LYS A 82 1.54 -8.14 11.37
CA LYS A 82 2.31 -8.99 10.46
C LYS A 82 2.09 -8.49 9.03
N ILE A 83 3.16 -8.18 8.31
CA ILE A 83 3.07 -7.87 6.87
C ILE A 83 3.29 -9.17 6.08
N ARG A 84 2.42 -9.44 5.13
CA ARG A 84 2.51 -10.57 4.19
C ARG A 84 2.15 -10.11 2.79
N PHE A 85 2.65 -10.83 1.80
CA PHE A 85 2.33 -10.60 0.39
C PHE A 85 1.59 -11.78 -0.19
N ILE A 86 0.48 -11.52 -0.86
CA ILE A 86 -0.33 -12.54 -1.49
C ILE A 86 -0.58 -12.18 -2.95
N PRO A 87 -0.48 -13.15 -3.87
CA PRO A 87 -0.88 -12.87 -5.25
C PRO A 87 -2.37 -12.56 -5.28
N ALA A 88 -2.74 -11.42 -5.85
CA ALA A 88 -4.11 -11.09 -6.22
C ALA A 88 -4.26 -11.39 -7.72
N ASN A 89 -4.75 -12.58 -8.07
CA ASN A 89 -4.92 -13.01 -9.45
C ASN A 89 -6.20 -13.86 -9.57
N PRO A 90 -7.09 -13.56 -10.53
CA PRO A 90 -8.36 -14.29 -10.72
C PRO A 90 -8.15 -15.79 -10.99
N ASN A 91 -6.99 -16.18 -11.51
CA ASN A 91 -6.67 -17.56 -11.88
C ASN A 91 -5.95 -18.34 -10.77
N ILE A 92 -5.91 -17.83 -9.53
CA ILE A 92 -5.35 -18.58 -8.39
C ILE A 92 -6.30 -19.74 -8.07
N PRO A 93 -5.81 -20.99 -8.01
CA PRO A 93 -6.63 -22.10 -7.55
C PRO A 93 -7.10 -21.87 -6.11
N GLU A 94 -8.38 -22.16 -5.85
CA GLU A 94 -9.04 -21.87 -4.58
C GLU A 94 -8.38 -22.61 -3.40
N GLU A 95 -8.11 -23.91 -3.52
CA GLU A 95 -7.59 -24.73 -2.41
C GLU A 95 -6.25 -24.23 -1.84
N PRO A 96 -5.21 -23.91 -2.65
CA PRO A 96 -3.98 -23.30 -2.16
C PRO A 96 -4.19 -21.94 -1.47
N LEU A 97 -5.10 -21.11 -2.00
CA LEU A 97 -5.42 -19.80 -1.42
C LEU A 97 -6.09 -19.97 -0.06
N ASP A 98 -7.09 -20.83 0.02
CA ASP A 98 -7.81 -21.19 1.23
C ASP A 98 -6.90 -21.78 2.30
N LYS A 99 -5.98 -22.67 1.91
CA LYS A 99 -4.98 -23.22 2.82
C LYS A 99 -4.11 -22.10 3.41
N ARG A 100 -3.74 -21.12 2.61
CA ARG A 100 -2.96 -19.96 3.06
C ARG A 100 -3.77 -19.05 3.98
N VAL A 101 -5.03 -18.78 3.66
CA VAL A 101 -5.93 -17.99 4.50
C VAL A 101 -6.20 -18.66 5.86
N ARG A 102 -6.32 -19.99 5.89
CA ARG A 102 -6.40 -20.76 7.15
C ARG A 102 -5.16 -20.57 8.04
N LEU A 103 -3.97 -20.39 7.45
CA LEU A 103 -2.76 -20.07 8.22
C LEU A 103 -2.83 -18.64 8.77
N PHE A 104 -3.36 -17.69 8.01
CA PHE A 104 -3.58 -16.32 8.51
C PHE A 104 -4.54 -16.30 9.69
N LYS A 105 -5.63 -17.07 9.63
CA LYS A 105 -6.57 -17.21 10.75
C LYS A 105 -5.88 -17.67 12.04
N LYS A 106 -4.97 -18.64 11.94
CA LYS A 106 -4.18 -19.10 13.10
C LYS A 106 -3.24 -18.01 13.61
N ASP A 107 -2.67 -17.22 12.70
CA ASP A 107 -1.76 -16.11 13.01
C ASP A 107 -2.45 -14.92 13.70
N LEU A 108 -3.77 -14.75 13.52
CA LEU A 108 -4.56 -13.68 14.13
C LEU A 108 -4.89 -13.95 15.61
N GLY A 109 -5.03 -15.22 16.02
CA GLY A 109 -5.45 -15.57 17.37
C GLY A 109 -6.97 -15.50 17.57
N ALA A 110 -7.44 -15.79 18.78
CA ALA A 110 -8.87 -15.92 19.10
C ALA A 110 -9.45 -14.77 19.95
N ASP A 111 -8.61 -13.90 20.51
CA ASP A 111 -8.98 -13.13 21.71
C ASP A 111 -9.46 -11.69 21.43
N LYS A 112 -9.44 -11.20 20.18
CA LYS A 112 -9.86 -9.82 19.83
C LYS A 112 -10.59 -9.74 18.48
N PRO A 113 -11.39 -8.69 18.23
CA PRO A 113 -11.95 -8.42 16.90
C PRO A 113 -10.83 -7.98 15.95
N ASP A 114 -10.04 -8.95 15.50
CA ASP A 114 -8.88 -8.70 14.67
C ASP A 114 -9.27 -8.63 13.18
N LYS A 115 -8.70 -7.65 12.49
CA LYS A 115 -8.91 -7.41 11.07
C LYS A 115 -7.63 -7.61 10.28
N ILE A 116 -7.81 -7.97 9.02
CA ILE A 116 -6.79 -7.90 7.98
C ILE A 116 -6.98 -6.60 7.17
N LEU A 117 -5.92 -5.83 6.96
CA LEU A 117 -5.93 -4.76 5.97
C LEU A 117 -5.32 -5.25 4.66
N ILE A 118 -6.10 -5.25 3.58
CA ILE A 118 -5.60 -5.57 2.23
C ILE A 118 -5.12 -4.27 1.57
N ILE A 119 -3.91 -4.26 1.00
CA ILE A 119 -3.34 -3.11 0.32
C ILE A 119 -3.05 -3.46 -1.14
N THR A 120 -3.58 -2.65 -2.06
CA THR A 120 -3.31 -2.75 -3.49
C THR A 120 -3.01 -1.36 -4.08
N ASP A 121 -2.21 -1.31 -5.14
CA ASP A 121 -1.87 -0.05 -5.78
C ASP A 121 -3.08 0.55 -6.54
N SER A 122 -3.88 -0.27 -7.20
CA SER A 122 -5.08 0.22 -7.86
C SER A 122 -6.22 -0.77 -7.97
N ILE A 123 -7.45 -0.25 -7.95
CA ILE A 123 -8.65 -1.01 -8.27
C ILE A 123 -9.20 -0.54 -9.62
N VAL A 124 -9.46 -1.50 -10.53
CA VAL A 124 -10.16 -1.27 -11.81
C VAL A 124 -11.59 -1.80 -11.74
N SER A 125 -11.74 -3.11 -11.54
CA SER A 125 -13.04 -3.80 -11.46
C SER A 125 -13.21 -4.64 -10.20
N GLY A 126 -12.16 -4.76 -9.39
CA GLY A 126 -12.11 -5.64 -8.21
C GLY A 126 -11.84 -7.12 -8.50
N GLU A 127 -11.78 -7.55 -9.77
CA GLU A 127 -11.65 -8.97 -10.16
C GLU A 127 -10.45 -9.67 -9.50
N HIS A 128 -9.32 -8.97 -9.37
CA HIS A 128 -8.10 -9.54 -8.79
C HIS A 128 -8.23 -9.79 -7.27
N LEU A 129 -9.11 -9.06 -6.59
CA LEU A 129 -9.35 -9.20 -5.15
C LEU A 129 -10.41 -10.26 -4.84
N ARG A 130 -11.34 -10.54 -5.77
CA ARG A 130 -12.48 -11.45 -5.55
C ARG A 130 -12.08 -12.82 -4.98
N PRO A 131 -11.08 -13.54 -5.50
CA PRO A 131 -10.69 -14.84 -4.93
C PRO A 131 -10.23 -14.73 -3.47
N LEU A 132 -9.42 -13.71 -3.17
CA LEU A 132 -8.94 -13.46 -1.80
C LEU A 132 -10.08 -13.09 -0.87
N VAL A 133 -10.93 -12.16 -1.29
CA VAL A 133 -12.11 -11.73 -0.52
C VAL A 133 -13.03 -12.91 -0.23
N HIS A 134 -13.32 -13.73 -1.24
CA HIS A 134 -14.13 -14.93 -1.08
C HIS A 134 -13.53 -15.88 -0.04
N SER A 135 -12.23 -16.16 -0.15
CA SER A 135 -11.51 -17.01 0.80
C SER A 135 -11.52 -16.46 2.23
N LEU A 136 -11.29 -15.15 2.42
CA LEU A 136 -11.34 -14.50 3.73
C LEU A 136 -12.74 -14.61 4.36
N LYS A 137 -13.79 -14.35 3.58
CA LYS A 137 -15.19 -14.47 4.01
C LYS A 137 -15.55 -15.90 4.42
N ASN A 138 -15.19 -16.88 3.60
CA ASN A 138 -15.43 -18.31 3.89
C ASN A 138 -14.74 -18.76 5.18
N ASN A 139 -13.62 -18.12 5.54
CA ASN A 139 -12.88 -18.40 6.77
C ASN A 139 -13.34 -17.53 7.96
N GLY A 140 -14.35 -16.68 7.80
CA GLY A 140 -14.89 -15.80 8.85
C GLY A 140 -13.91 -14.72 9.31
N ILE A 141 -12.99 -14.31 8.43
CA ILE A 141 -11.98 -13.29 8.74
C ILE A 141 -12.54 -11.92 8.35
N LYS A 142 -12.51 -10.97 9.28
CA LYS A 142 -12.84 -9.57 9.00
C LYS A 142 -11.67 -8.91 8.28
N PHE A 143 -11.97 -8.08 7.29
CA PHE A 143 -10.95 -7.35 6.57
C PHE A 143 -11.50 -6.02 6.07
N ASP A 144 -10.59 -5.10 5.78
CA ASP A 144 -10.84 -3.86 5.05
C ASP A 144 -9.85 -3.78 3.87
N VAL A 145 -10.14 -2.95 2.88
CA VAL A 145 -9.29 -2.77 1.69
C VAL A 145 -8.86 -1.31 1.60
N ALA A 146 -7.56 -1.08 1.44
CA ALA A 146 -6.99 0.20 1.06
C ALA A 146 -6.40 0.11 -0.35
N THR A 147 -6.69 1.09 -1.19
CA THR A 147 -6.09 1.21 -2.52
C THR A 147 -5.50 2.58 -2.75
N ILE A 148 -4.30 2.66 -3.34
CA ILE A 148 -3.69 3.96 -3.63
C ILE A 148 -4.53 4.72 -4.67
N GLY A 149 -5.06 4.02 -5.68
CA GLY A 149 -5.80 4.66 -6.76
C GLY A 149 -6.99 3.87 -7.31
N VAL A 150 -7.96 4.58 -7.89
CA VAL A 150 -9.09 3.98 -8.62
C VAL A 150 -8.97 4.30 -10.10
N LYS A 151 -8.79 3.28 -10.94
CA LYS A 151 -8.60 3.50 -12.39
C LYS A 151 -9.90 4.01 -13.01
N GLY A 152 -9.80 5.14 -13.71
CA GLY A 152 -10.94 5.79 -14.36
C GLY A 152 -11.78 6.66 -13.43
N GLY A 153 -11.39 6.80 -12.15
CA GLY A 153 -12.07 7.69 -11.19
C GLY A 153 -13.52 7.30 -10.87
N ASP A 154 -13.96 6.09 -11.23
CA ASP A 154 -15.34 5.67 -11.03
C ASP A 154 -15.59 5.24 -9.58
N ILE A 155 -16.05 6.19 -8.77
CA ILE A 155 -16.43 5.97 -7.36
C ILE A 155 -17.54 4.92 -7.23
N ASN A 156 -18.36 4.71 -8.26
CA ASN A 156 -19.42 3.70 -8.20
C ASN A 156 -18.85 2.28 -8.16
N VAL A 157 -17.68 2.03 -8.78
CA VAL A 157 -16.97 0.76 -8.64
C VAL A 157 -16.67 0.49 -7.16
N ILE A 158 -16.14 1.48 -6.44
CA ILE A 158 -15.83 1.33 -5.02
C ILE A 158 -17.09 1.11 -4.19
N LYS A 159 -18.16 1.86 -4.43
CA LYS A 159 -19.45 1.68 -3.73
C LYS A 159 -20.01 0.27 -3.94
N ASN A 160 -20.00 -0.22 -5.19
CA ASN A 160 -20.48 -1.56 -5.52
C ASN A 160 -19.62 -2.64 -4.85
N LEU A 161 -18.29 -2.48 -4.86
CA LEU A 161 -17.37 -3.41 -4.21
C LEU A 161 -17.52 -3.41 -2.68
N LYS A 162 -17.80 -2.26 -2.03
CA LYS A 162 -18.08 -2.23 -0.58
C LYS A 162 -19.27 -3.13 -0.24
N VAL A 163 -20.34 -3.06 -1.03
CA VAL A 163 -21.53 -3.90 -0.86
C VAL A 163 -21.22 -5.36 -1.15
N GLU A 164 -20.57 -5.66 -2.27
CA GLU A 164 -20.21 -7.02 -2.68
C GLU A 164 -19.29 -7.70 -1.65
N PHE A 165 -18.24 -7.00 -1.23
CA PHE A 165 -17.24 -7.54 -0.33
C PHE A 165 -17.73 -7.55 1.11
N GLY A 166 -18.60 -6.62 1.49
CA GLY A 166 -19.11 -6.49 2.87
C GLY A 166 -18.03 -5.99 3.82
N CYS A 167 -17.19 -5.06 3.35
CA CYS A 167 -16.07 -4.47 4.09
C CYS A 167 -15.95 -2.98 3.78
N ASN A 168 -15.13 -2.26 4.55
CA ASN A 168 -14.75 -0.92 4.15
C ASN A 168 -13.71 -0.98 3.02
N ILE A 169 -13.85 -0.08 2.06
CA ILE A 169 -12.87 0.12 0.98
C ILE A 169 -12.53 1.60 0.94
N VAL A 170 -11.28 1.93 1.19
CA VAL A 170 -10.78 3.31 1.19
C VAL A 170 -9.79 3.49 0.04
N PHE A 171 -9.71 4.70 -0.50
CA PHE A 171 -8.83 5.00 -1.61
C PHE A 171 -8.13 6.34 -1.42
N GLY A 172 -6.89 6.42 -1.88
CA GLY A 172 -6.07 7.63 -1.74
C GLY A 172 -6.28 8.66 -2.86
N ALA A 173 -6.52 8.20 -4.09
CA ALA A 173 -6.69 9.05 -5.26
C ALA A 173 -7.67 8.48 -6.30
N LEU A 174 -8.23 9.36 -7.14
CA LEU A 174 -9.10 9.01 -8.27
C LEU A 174 -8.34 8.74 -9.58
N THR A 175 -7.04 8.48 -9.49
CA THR A 175 -6.14 8.22 -10.61
C THR A 175 -5.33 6.96 -10.36
N VAL A 176 -4.74 6.39 -11.42
CA VAL A 176 -3.79 5.29 -11.26
C VAL A 176 -2.48 5.88 -10.74
N PRO A 177 -1.90 5.35 -9.65
CA PRO A 177 -0.67 5.93 -9.10
C PRO A 177 0.51 5.68 -10.03
N ASN A 178 1.50 6.57 -10.01
CA ASN A 178 2.70 6.44 -10.84
C ASN A 178 3.55 5.21 -10.49
N ILE A 179 3.38 4.65 -9.28
CA ILE A 179 4.02 3.40 -8.88
C ILE A 179 3.44 2.18 -9.62
N TYR A 180 2.26 2.30 -10.25
CA TYR A 180 1.64 1.21 -10.99
C TYR A 180 2.56 0.71 -12.09
N GLY A 181 2.77 -0.61 -12.13
CA GLY A 181 3.67 -1.24 -13.09
C GLY A 181 5.16 -1.12 -12.77
N LYS A 182 5.58 -0.35 -11.75
CA LYS A 182 6.98 -0.20 -11.30
C LYS A 182 7.44 -1.36 -10.39
N ARG A 183 7.10 -2.59 -10.77
CA ARG A 183 7.31 -3.82 -9.96
C ARG A 183 8.78 -4.04 -9.58
N TYR A 184 9.71 -3.57 -10.41
CA TYR A 184 11.15 -3.71 -10.18
C TYR A 184 11.63 -3.03 -8.89
N LEU A 185 10.94 -1.97 -8.44
CA LEU A 185 11.24 -1.29 -7.18
C LEU A 185 10.95 -2.19 -5.96
N GLY A 186 9.92 -3.04 -6.04
CA GLY A 186 9.54 -3.99 -4.99
C GLY A 186 10.45 -5.23 -4.88
N GLY A 187 11.52 -5.32 -5.69
CA GLY A 187 12.49 -6.43 -5.65
C GLY A 187 11.96 -7.78 -6.14
N VAL A 188 10.81 -7.77 -6.82
CA VAL A 188 10.19 -8.94 -7.43
C VAL A 188 9.90 -8.68 -8.91
N TYR A 189 9.66 -9.75 -9.64
CA TYR A 189 9.12 -9.68 -10.99
C TYR A 189 8.06 -10.75 -11.18
N LYS A 190 7.19 -10.55 -12.15
CA LYS A 190 6.07 -11.44 -12.49
C LYS A 190 5.80 -11.33 -13.98
N GLU A 191 5.88 -12.45 -14.69
CA GLU A 191 5.63 -12.51 -16.13
C GLU A 191 4.12 -12.65 -16.42
N TYR A 192 3.72 -12.42 -17.67
CA TYR A 192 2.35 -12.67 -18.08
C TYR A 192 2.03 -14.16 -17.94
N GLY A 193 0.95 -14.49 -17.24
CA GLY A 193 0.57 -15.87 -16.94
C GLY A 193 1.14 -16.41 -15.62
N ASP A 194 2.13 -15.77 -15.00
CA ASP A 194 2.58 -16.16 -13.66
C ASP A 194 1.46 -15.91 -12.63
N VAL A 195 1.24 -16.88 -11.75
CA VAL A 195 0.28 -16.74 -10.63
C VAL A 195 0.95 -16.01 -9.45
N VAL A 196 2.23 -16.27 -9.20
CA VAL A 196 3.01 -15.77 -8.04
C VAL A 196 4.24 -15.01 -8.52
N SER A 197 4.63 -13.95 -7.81
CA SER A 197 5.86 -13.19 -8.13
C SER A 197 7.12 -13.97 -7.74
N ARG A 198 8.21 -13.73 -8.46
CA ARG A 198 9.53 -14.32 -8.21
C ARG A 198 10.51 -13.27 -7.69
N SER A 199 11.37 -13.66 -6.76
CA SER A 199 12.43 -12.79 -6.26
C SER A 199 13.49 -12.58 -7.34
N ARG A 200 13.85 -11.32 -7.63
CA ARG A 200 14.94 -11.00 -8.58
C ARG A 200 16.27 -11.64 -8.16
N LYS A 201 16.62 -11.55 -6.86
CA LYS A 201 17.90 -12.03 -6.32
C LYS A 201 18.12 -13.54 -6.48
N LYS A 202 17.06 -14.37 -6.45
CA LYS A 202 17.19 -15.82 -6.55
C LYS A 202 17.33 -16.32 -7.99
N ASN A 203 16.76 -15.59 -8.96
CA ASN A 203 16.72 -16.03 -10.35
C ASN A 203 17.81 -15.44 -11.24
N ALA A 204 18.47 -14.37 -10.79
CA ALA A 204 19.76 -13.88 -11.31
C ALA A 204 20.79 -15.01 -11.60
N LYS A 205 20.81 -16.04 -10.75
CA LYS A 205 21.76 -17.16 -10.85
C LYS A 205 21.33 -18.31 -11.77
N LYS A 206 20.09 -18.35 -12.28
CA LYS A 206 19.53 -19.51 -12.98
C LYS A 206 19.43 -19.35 -14.50
N HIS A 207 19.61 -18.14 -15.02
CA HIS A 207 19.68 -17.88 -16.45
C HIS A 207 21.05 -17.29 -16.76
N GLU A 208 22.04 -18.13 -17.08
CA GLU A 208 23.37 -17.68 -17.55
C GLU A 208 23.25 -16.78 -18.79
N ASP A 209 22.19 -16.96 -19.60
CA ASP A 209 21.91 -16.13 -20.79
C ASP A 209 21.26 -14.77 -20.47
N LEU A 210 20.91 -14.49 -19.20
CA LEU A 210 20.34 -13.22 -18.73
C LEU A 210 21.14 -12.60 -17.59
N ALA A 211 22.36 -13.09 -17.33
CA ALA A 211 23.30 -12.53 -16.37
C ALA A 211 23.80 -11.15 -16.86
N TYR A 212 22.94 -10.15 -16.74
CA TYR A 212 23.23 -8.77 -17.08
C TYR A 212 24.18 -8.17 -16.04
N GLU A 213 25.10 -7.32 -16.49
CA GLU A 213 25.79 -6.31 -15.66
C GLU A 213 24.81 -5.47 -14.80
N GLY A 214 23.51 -5.52 -15.12
CA GLY A 214 22.39 -4.91 -14.42
C GLY A 214 21.92 -5.58 -13.11
N ASP A 215 22.49 -6.69 -12.63
CA ASP A 215 22.08 -7.28 -11.34
C ASP A 215 22.53 -6.44 -10.13
N GLN A 216 23.75 -5.90 -10.18
CA GLN A 216 24.22 -4.98 -9.16
C GLN A 216 23.44 -3.66 -9.21
N GLU A 217 23.12 -3.18 -10.40
CA GLU A 217 22.31 -1.97 -10.59
C GLU A 217 20.85 -2.16 -10.14
N ALA A 218 20.28 -3.34 -10.40
CA ALA A 218 18.96 -3.71 -9.90
C ALA A 218 18.95 -3.78 -8.37
N GLN A 219 19.96 -4.41 -7.75
CA GLN A 219 20.05 -4.45 -6.29
C GLN A 219 20.30 -3.08 -5.68
N LYS A 220 21.13 -2.23 -6.30
CA LYS A 220 21.31 -0.82 -5.92
C LYS A 220 19.98 -0.07 -5.99
N SER A 221 19.22 -0.24 -7.07
CA SER A 221 17.90 0.40 -7.25
C SER A 221 16.89 -0.07 -6.21
N ILE A 222 16.86 -1.37 -5.89
CA ILE A 222 16.01 -1.92 -4.82
C ILE A 222 16.39 -1.34 -3.45
N ASN A 223 17.69 -1.20 -3.18
CA ASN A 223 18.17 -0.63 -1.92
C ASN A 223 17.79 0.84 -1.80
N LYS A 224 17.94 1.62 -2.89
CA LYS A 224 17.47 3.00 -2.97
C LYS A 224 15.96 3.10 -2.77
N ALA A 225 15.18 2.22 -3.41
CA ALA A 225 13.73 2.19 -3.23
C ALA A 225 13.34 1.90 -1.77
N ARG A 226 14.08 1.03 -1.07
CA ARG A 226 13.87 0.77 0.36
C ARG A 226 14.24 1.96 1.24
N GLN A 227 15.27 2.72 0.88
CA GLN A 227 15.62 3.95 1.59
C GLN A 227 14.50 4.96 1.46
N ASP A 228 14.00 5.16 0.23
CA ASP A 228 12.85 6.03 -0.06
C ASP A 228 11.59 5.58 0.68
N VAL A 229 11.27 4.28 0.67
CA VAL A 229 10.13 3.74 1.43
C VAL A 229 10.24 4.03 2.92
N ASN A 230 11.42 3.79 3.52
CA ASN A 230 11.64 4.05 4.94
C ASN A 230 11.54 5.55 5.26
N LYS A 231 12.08 6.39 4.38
CA LYS A 231 12.01 7.85 4.52
C LYS A 231 10.56 8.31 4.50
N LEU A 232 9.82 7.98 3.45
CA LEU A 232 8.42 8.37 3.30
C LEU A 232 7.54 7.84 4.43
N SER A 233 7.77 6.60 4.88
CA SER A 233 7.05 6.05 6.03
C SER A 233 7.27 6.87 7.31
N GLY A 234 8.49 7.41 7.49
CA GLY A 234 8.83 8.28 8.60
C GLY A 234 8.17 9.64 8.50
N GLU A 235 8.19 10.26 7.32
CA GLU A 235 7.57 11.57 7.05
C GLU A 235 6.06 11.52 7.28
N ILE A 236 5.36 10.53 6.69
CA ILE A 236 3.92 10.34 6.88
C ILE A 236 3.58 10.06 8.36
N TYR A 237 4.42 9.31 9.08
CA TYR A 237 4.19 9.05 10.50
C TYR A 237 4.30 10.33 11.34
N GLU A 238 5.29 11.19 11.08
CA GLU A 238 5.42 12.46 11.79
C GLU A 238 4.28 13.43 11.45
N TRP A 239 3.86 13.47 10.18
CA TRP A 239 2.62 14.16 9.78
C TRP A 239 1.40 13.66 10.56
N TYR A 240 1.21 12.34 10.62
CA TYR A 240 0.07 11.73 11.30
C TYR A 240 0.05 12.11 12.78
N LYS A 241 1.21 12.06 13.45
CA LYS A 241 1.35 12.50 14.85
C LYS A 241 1.01 13.96 15.04
N GLN A 242 1.48 14.84 14.16
CA GLN A 242 1.15 16.26 14.25
C GLN A 242 -0.36 16.47 14.12
N LYS A 243 -1.00 15.83 13.13
CA LYS A 243 -2.45 15.86 12.95
C LYS A 243 -3.21 15.43 14.20
N GLN A 244 -2.79 14.35 14.87
CA GLN A 244 -3.42 13.90 16.13
C GLN A 244 -3.31 14.95 17.24
N ARG A 245 -2.17 15.64 17.36
CA ARG A 245 -1.97 16.68 18.37
C ARG A 245 -2.85 17.90 18.13
N ASP A 246 -3.00 18.31 16.87
CA ASP A 246 -3.81 19.48 16.53
C ASP A 246 -5.29 19.22 16.88
N VAL A 247 -5.80 18.02 16.61
CA VAL A 247 -7.17 17.61 16.96
C VAL A 247 -7.42 17.56 18.48
N ASP A 248 -6.41 17.23 19.27
CA ASP A 248 -6.52 17.20 20.74
C ASP A 248 -6.27 18.58 21.38
N GLY A 249 -5.50 19.45 20.71
CA GLY A 249 -5.28 20.84 21.11
C GLY A 249 -6.54 21.70 21.02
N ASP A 250 -7.35 21.50 19.98
CA ASP A 250 -8.62 22.22 19.76
C ASP A 250 -9.75 21.83 20.74
N LYS A 251 -9.54 20.79 21.57
CA LYS A 251 -10.53 20.32 22.56
C LYS A 251 -10.37 20.92 23.96
N ASN A 252 -9.34 21.75 24.19
CA ASN A 252 -9.05 22.41 25.47
C ASN A 252 -9.31 23.92 25.41
#